data_AF-A0A2V7UTJ0-F1
#
_entry.id   AF-A0A2V7UTJ0-F1
#
_cell.length_a   1.000
_cell.length_b   1.000
_cell.length_c   1.000
_cell.angle_alpha   90.00
_cell.angle_beta   90.00
_cell.angle_gamma   90.00
#
_symmetry.space_group_name_H-M   'P 1'
#
loop_
_entity.id
_entity.type
_entity.pdbx_description
1 polymer ?
#
loop_
_entity_poly.entity_id
_entity_poly.type
_entity_poly.pdbx_seq_one_letter_code
_entity_poly.pdbx_strand_id
1 'polypeptide(L)' 'MVKAGTLKEKVDRLKKKLAAGGEKMDAEKTRVTRKRIKRAQRRRRSLLKSEARAKAKAPKAAEAKPEGSTPAPA' A
#
# COMPACT_ATOMS: atom_id res chain seq x y z
N MET A 1 6.96 -9.44 0.59
CA MET A 1 6.15 -8.21 0.81
C MET A 1 5.22 -7.99 -0.38
N VAL A 2 3.90 -7.82 -0.16
CA VAL A 2 2.95 -7.49 -1.24
C VAL A 2 3.05 -5.99 -1.54
N LYS A 3 3.45 -5.61 -2.77
CA LYS A 3 3.59 -4.21 -3.19
C LYS A 3 2.23 -3.58 -3.51
N ALA A 4 2.03 -2.29 -3.20
CA ALA A 4 0.76 -1.59 -3.45
C ALA A 4 0.30 -1.63 -4.93
N GLY A 5 1.26 -1.69 -5.88
CA GLY A 5 0.99 -1.84 -7.32
C GLY A 5 0.27 -3.15 -7.68
N THR A 6 0.70 -4.28 -7.10
CA THR A 6 0.07 -5.60 -7.33
C THR A 6 -1.40 -5.64 -6.87
N LEU A 7 -1.75 -4.88 -5.83
CA LEU A 7 -3.13 -4.77 -5.36
C LEU A 7 -4.00 -3.89 -6.27
N LYS A 8 -3.41 -2.90 -6.95
CA LYS A 8 -4.12 -2.10 -7.97
C LYS A 8 -4.52 -2.99 -9.14
N GLU A 9 -3.59 -3.74 -9.71
CA GLU A 9 -3.89 -4.68 -10.79
C GLU A 9 -4.93 -5.73 -10.41
N LYS A 10 -4.89 -6.22 -9.15
CA LYS A 10 -5.88 -7.17 -8.65
C LYS A 10 -7.27 -6.54 -8.56
N VAL A 11 -7.37 -5.29 -8.10
CA VAL A 11 -8.63 -4.54 -8.10
C VAL A 11 -9.14 -4.33 -9.52
N ASP A 12 -8.27 -3.94 -10.45
CA ASP A 12 -8.64 -3.67 -11.84
C ASP A 12 -9.11 -4.94 -12.55
N ARG A 13 -8.42 -6.07 -12.35
CA ARG A 13 -8.87 -7.40 -12.84
C ARG A 13 -10.23 -7.81 -12.27
N LEU A 14 -10.46 -7.62 -10.97
CA LEU A 14 -11.73 -7.97 -10.34
C LEU A 14 -12.88 -7.06 -10.81
N LYS A 15 -12.61 -5.76 -11.04
CA LYS A 15 -13.57 -4.84 -11.65
C LYS A 15 -13.91 -5.23 -13.08
N LYS A 16 -12.90 -5.56 -13.90
CA LYS A 16 -13.11 -6.05 -15.28
C LYS A 16 -13.95 -7.33 -15.29
N LYS A 17 -13.68 -8.28 -14.40
CA LYS A 17 -14.51 -9.49 -14.25
C LYS A 17 -15.96 -9.17 -13.89
N LEU A 18 -16.18 -8.18 -13.03
CA LEU A 18 -17.52 -7.80 -12.62
C LEU A 18 -18.27 -7.05 -13.73
N ALA A 19 -17.59 -6.22 -14.50
CA ALA A 19 -18.15 -5.53 -15.66
C ALA A 19 -18.44 -6.50 -16.82
N ALA A 20 -17.53 -7.43 -17.10
CA ALA A 20 -17.71 -8.45 -18.14
C ALA A 20 -18.73 -9.53 -17.73
N GLY A 21 -18.85 -9.81 -16.43
CA GLY A 21 -19.76 -10.79 -15.87
C GLY A 21 -21.23 -10.35 -15.88
N GLY A 22 -21.50 -9.04 -15.83
CA GLY A 22 -22.83 -8.43 -16.00
C GLY A 22 -23.96 -9.18 -15.26
N GLU A 23 -25.12 -9.26 -15.91
CA GLU A 23 -26.31 -10.03 -15.45
C GLU A 23 -26.11 -11.55 -15.48
N LYS A 24 -25.07 -12.06 -16.15
CA LYS A 24 -24.77 -13.50 -16.21
C LYS A 24 -24.03 -13.99 -14.96
N MET A 25 -23.61 -13.09 -14.07
CA MET A 25 -22.99 -13.46 -12.79
C MET A 25 -24.05 -13.68 -11.71
N ASP A 26 -24.03 -14.88 -11.16
CA ASP A 26 -24.74 -15.26 -9.94
C ASP A 26 -24.58 -14.19 -8.84
N ALA A 27 -25.68 -13.86 -8.15
CA ALA A 27 -25.73 -12.83 -7.12
C ALA A 27 -24.72 -13.07 -5.98
N GLU A 28 -24.49 -14.33 -5.61
CA GLU A 28 -23.51 -14.71 -4.61
C GLU A 28 -22.09 -14.46 -5.11
N LYS A 29 -21.79 -14.88 -6.35
CA LYS A 29 -20.48 -14.62 -6.97
C LYS A 29 -20.21 -13.12 -7.10
N THR A 30 -21.23 -12.33 -7.42
CA THR A 30 -21.14 -10.86 -7.48
C THR A 30 -20.83 -10.28 -6.11
N ARG A 31 -21.56 -10.71 -5.08
CA ARG A 31 -21.34 -10.28 -3.67
C ARG A 31 -19.93 -10.62 -3.20
N VAL A 32 -19.44 -11.82 -3.46
CA VAL A 32 -18.07 -12.26 -3.12
C VAL A 32 -17.03 -11.42 -3.85
N THR A 33 -17.23 -11.16 -5.14
CA THR A 33 -16.30 -10.37 -5.96
C THR A 33 -16.23 -8.92 -5.47
N ARG A 34 -17.37 -8.29 -5.16
CA ARG A 34 -17.43 -6.96 -4.54
C ARG A 34 -16.70 -6.93 -3.19
N LYS A 35 -16.89 -7.94 -2.33
CA LYS A 35 -16.16 -8.06 -1.05
C LYS A 35 -14.64 -8.18 -1.28
N ARG A 36 -14.20 -8.96 -2.26
CA ARG A 36 -12.78 -9.09 -2.62
C ARG A 36 -12.17 -7.76 -3.09
N ILE A 37 -12.90 -7.00 -3.91
CA ILE A 37 -12.49 -5.65 -4.35
C ILE A 37 -12.31 -4.73 -3.13
N LYS A 38 -13.32 -4.64 -2.25
CA LYS A 38 -13.24 -3.79 -1.05
C LYS A 38 -12.07 -4.18 -0.14
N ARG A 39 -11.83 -5.47 0.08
CA ARG A 39 -10.67 -5.95 0.86
C ARG A 39 -9.33 -5.56 0.24
N ALA A 40 -9.18 -5.74 -1.08
CA ALA A 40 -7.95 -5.36 -1.79
C ALA A 40 -7.71 -3.84 -1.75
N GLN A 41 -8.76 -3.03 -1.91
CA GLN A 41 -8.69 -1.58 -1.76
C GLN A 41 -8.26 -1.15 -0.34
N ARG A 42 -8.84 -1.76 0.70
CA ARG A 42 -8.45 -1.49 2.10
C ARG A 42 -6.97 -1.83 2.34
N ARG A 43 -6.51 -3.01 1.89
CA ARG A 43 -5.10 -3.39 1.98
C ARG A 43 -4.19 -2.43 1.22
N ARG A 44 -4.57 -2.00 0.02
CA ARG A 44 -3.81 -1.01 -0.76
C ARG A 44 -3.70 0.32 0.00
N ARG A 45 -4.79 0.84 0.57
CA ARG A 45 -4.74 2.06 1.38
C ARG A 45 -3.83 1.91 2.61
N SER A 46 -3.90 0.76 3.28
CA SER A 46 -3.03 0.46 4.43
C SER A 46 -1.55 0.44 4.02
N LEU A 47 -1.22 -0.20 2.90
CA LEU A 47 0.14 -0.26 2.38
C LEU A 47 0.66 1.12 1.97
N LEU A 48 -0.16 1.92 1.29
CA LEU A 48 0.21 3.29 0.94
C LEU A 48 0.45 4.14 2.20
N LYS A 49 -0.36 3.97 3.25
CA LYS A 49 -0.14 4.64 4.54
C LYS A 49 1.13 4.15 5.24
N SER A 50 1.44 2.86 5.22
CA SER A 50 2.69 2.35 5.78
C SER A 50 3.91 2.80 4.98
N GLU A 51 3.82 2.83 3.66
CA GLU A 51 4.87 3.35 2.77
C GLU A 51 5.08 4.86 3.00
N ALA A 52 4.01 5.64 3.16
CA ALA A 52 4.09 7.05 3.48
C ALA A 52 4.71 7.28 4.87
N ARG A 53 4.32 6.49 5.89
CA ARG A 53 4.93 6.53 7.23
C ARG A 53 6.39 6.11 7.21
N ALA A 54 6.76 5.09 6.44
CA ALA A 54 8.15 4.66 6.30
C ALA A 54 9.00 5.73 5.62
N LYS A 55 8.47 6.42 4.60
CA LYS A 55 9.14 7.59 3.99
C LYS A 55 9.24 8.78 4.94
N ALA A 56 8.20 9.06 5.72
CA ALA A 56 8.22 10.15 6.70
C ALA A 56 9.12 9.85 7.91
N LYS A 57 9.29 8.56 8.26
CA LYS A 57 10.23 8.08 9.27
C LYS A 57 11.62 7.77 8.73
N ALA A 58 11.86 7.88 7.42
CA ALA A 58 13.22 7.84 6.91
C ALA A 58 13.89 9.09 7.50
N PRO A 59 14.78 8.93 8.51
CA PRO A 59 15.45 10.08 9.06
C PRO A 59 16.21 10.72 7.90
N LYS A 60 16.32 12.05 7.93
CA LYS A 60 17.46 12.73 7.32
C LYS A 60 18.74 12.12 7.94
N ALA A 61 19.15 10.94 7.50
CA ALA A 61 20.44 10.32 7.82
C ALA A 61 21.51 10.87 6.89
N ALA A 62 21.48 12.18 6.64
CA ALA A 62 22.46 12.90 5.84
C ALA A 62 22.74 14.29 6.45
N GLU A 63 22.53 14.45 7.75
CA GLU A 63 23.02 15.59 8.52
C GLU A 63 23.77 15.10 9.76
N ALA A 64 24.53 14.01 9.60
CA ALA A 64 25.66 13.73 10.47
C ALA A 64 26.77 14.70 10.05
N LYS A 65 26.80 15.87 10.70
CA LYS A 65 27.98 16.74 10.72
C LYS A 65 29.18 15.89 11.14
N PRO A 66 30.28 15.82 10.36
CA PRO A 66 31.51 15.27 10.89
C PRO A 66 32.10 16.27 11.89
N GLU A 67 32.28 15.76 13.11
CA GLU A 67 33.43 16.03 13.97
C GLU A 67 33.68 17.47 14.43
N GLY A 68 32.91 17.88 15.44
CA GLY A 68 33.44 18.74 16.49
C GLY A 68 34.26 17.89 17.46
N SER A 69 35.56 17.73 17.17
CA SER A 69 36.54 17.19 18.10
C SER A 69 36.75 18.15 19.28
N THR A 70 37.01 17.57 20.44
CA THR A 70 37.41 18.13 21.76
C THR A 70 36.32 18.51 22.77
N PRO A 71 36.25 17.75 23.86
CA PRO A 71 36.18 18.30 25.20
C PRO A 71 37.44 17.91 25.99
N ALA A 72 38.21 18.88 26.45
CA ALA A 72 39.15 18.68 27.55
C ALA A 72 39.39 19.99 28.30
N PRO A 73 38.84 20.14 29.52
CA PRO A 73 39.43 20.98 30.54
C PRO A 73 40.06 20.11 31.64
N ALA A 74 41.38 20.17 31.77
CA ALA A 74 42.14 19.91 33.00
C ALA A 74 43.53 20.54 32.86
#